data_AF-A0A945KGU0-F1
#
_entry.id   AF-A0A945KGU0-F1
#
_cell.length_a   1.000
_cell.length_b   1.000
_cell.length_c   1.000
_cell.angle_alpha   90.00
_cell.angle_beta   90.00
_cell.angle_gamma   90.00
#
_symmetry.space_group_name_H-M   'P 1'
#
loop_
_entity.id
_entity.type
_entity.pdbx_description
1 polymer ?
#
loop_
_entity_poly.entity_id
_entity_poly.type
_entity_poly.pdbx_seq_one_letter_code
_entity_poly.pdbx_strand_id
1 'polypeptide(L)'
;MKIEKRDCSPDRIASFRAELDALAEGCGQQTIPCAANCPKANPNTCSRYCPDVGEMLSSDPENYPIEPKIAPLVFELKSYSVFDPCWSCEGHAHTNGQLWKLPRVWFYTDSLIHIRILGECLEDLFHRDIINARWRVVLTFSDDDNADTTFCVEPITDDNPQPLEILQQDVATIAERLTPLMKARTSRLKGAL
;
A
#
# COMPACT_ATOMS: atom_id res chain seq x y z
N MET A 1 32.29 -18.24 6.29
CA MET A 1 31.10 -19.09 6.54
C MET A 1 30.13 -18.86 5.41
N LYS A 2 29.78 -19.88 4.62
CA LYS A 2 28.83 -19.75 3.50
C LYS A 2 27.48 -20.26 3.99
N ILE A 3 26.45 -19.41 3.95
CA ILE A 3 25.07 -19.82 4.19
C ILE A 3 24.51 -20.23 2.83
N GLU A 4 24.19 -21.51 2.67
CA GLU A 4 23.57 -22.00 1.43
C GLU A 4 22.19 -21.39 1.25
N LYS A 5 21.82 -21.14 -0.02
CA LYS A 5 20.46 -20.69 -0.33
C LYS A 5 19.50 -21.81 0.04
N ARG A 6 18.31 -21.42 0.54
CA ARG A 6 17.23 -22.37 0.77
C ARG A 6 16.85 -23.02 -0.57
N ASP A 7 16.82 -24.34 -0.60
CA ASP A 7 16.39 -25.08 -1.79
C ASP A 7 14.96 -24.65 -2.18
N CYS A 8 14.78 -24.36 -3.46
CA CYS A 8 13.48 -24.04 -4.06
C CYS A 8 12.96 -25.29 -4.76
N SER A 9 12.06 -26.02 -4.10
CA SER A 9 11.35 -27.13 -4.76
C SER A 9 10.51 -26.59 -5.94
N PRO A 10 10.22 -27.42 -6.96
CA PRO A 10 9.34 -27.06 -8.05
C PRO A 10 7.99 -26.50 -7.58
N ASP A 11 7.38 -27.11 -6.55
CA ASP A 11 6.10 -26.66 -5.97
C ASP A 11 6.20 -25.25 -5.38
N ARG A 12 7.32 -24.93 -4.72
CA ARG A 12 7.55 -23.60 -4.18
C ARG A 12 7.71 -22.56 -5.28
N ILE A 13 8.42 -22.91 -6.36
CA ILE A 13 8.58 -22.02 -7.52
C ILE A 13 7.20 -21.78 -8.17
N ALA A 14 6.37 -22.82 -8.30
CA ALA A 14 5.02 -22.69 -8.82
C ALA A 14 4.14 -21.78 -7.94
N SER A 15 4.17 -21.97 -6.61
CA SER A 15 3.47 -21.09 -5.65
C SER A 15 3.93 -19.64 -5.78
N PHE A 16 5.24 -19.40 -5.85
CA PHE A 16 5.78 -18.05 -6.04
C PHE A 16 5.36 -17.41 -7.36
N ARG A 17 5.31 -18.18 -8.46
CA ARG A 17 4.80 -17.67 -9.74
C ARG A 17 3.32 -17.30 -9.64
N ALA A 18 2.49 -18.13 -9.02
CA ALA A 18 1.08 -17.85 -8.81
C ALA A 18 0.85 -16.56 -7.99
N GLU A 19 1.61 -16.35 -6.91
CA GLU A 19 1.55 -15.11 -6.13
C GLU A 19 1.94 -13.88 -6.97
N LEU A 20 3.00 -14.00 -7.79
CA LEU A 20 3.43 -12.93 -8.70
C LEU A 20 2.42 -12.69 -9.84
N ASP A 21 1.70 -13.71 -10.29
CA ASP A 21 0.61 -13.60 -11.27
C ASP A 21 -0.56 -12.82 -10.67
N ALA A 22 -1.03 -13.19 -9.46
CA ALA A 22 -2.10 -12.48 -8.76
C ALA A 22 -1.79 -10.98 -8.58
N LEU A 23 -0.55 -10.64 -8.19
CA LEU A 23 -0.15 -9.23 -8.06
C LEU A 23 -0.10 -8.52 -9.43
N ALA A 24 0.37 -9.20 -10.49
CA ALA A 24 0.45 -8.62 -11.83
C ALA A 24 -0.93 -8.35 -12.44
N GLU A 25 -1.91 -9.21 -12.16
CA GLU A 25 -3.30 -9.00 -12.56
C GLU A 25 -3.85 -7.72 -11.93
N GLY A 26 -3.64 -7.52 -10.62
CA GLY A 26 -3.98 -6.27 -9.94
C GLY A 26 -3.32 -5.02 -10.54
N CYS A 27 -2.06 -5.12 -10.99
CA CYS A 27 -1.35 -4.02 -11.67
C CYS A 27 -1.91 -3.69 -13.07
N GLY A 28 -2.66 -4.61 -13.68
CA GLY A 28 -3.09 -4.55 -15.08
C GLY A 28 -4.58 -4.28 -15.28
N GLN A 29 -5.38 -4.29 -14.21
CA GLN A 29 -6.82 -4.07 -14.34
C GLN A 29 -7.12 -2.60 -14.67
N GLN A 30 -8.00 -2.39 -15.67
CA GLN A 30 -8.72 -1.12 -15.83
C GLN A 30 -9.37 -0.78 -14.50
N THR A 31 -9.33 0.51 -14.13
CA THR A 31 -9.62 1.00 -12.77
C THR A 31 -10.78 0.26 -12.13
N ILE A 32 -10.46 -0.63 -11.18
CA ILE A 32 -11.50 -1.38 -10.46
C ILE A 32 -12.34 -0.33 -9.74
N PRO A 33 -13.68 -0.45 -9.77
CA PRO A 33 -14.53 0.32 -8.87
C PRO A 33 -13.98 0.27 -7.45
N CYS A 34 -13.88 1.42 -6.79
CA CYS A 34 -13.41 1.49 -5.41
C CYS A 34 -14.20 0.52 -4.50
N ALA A 35 -15.51 0.38 -4.72
CA ALA A 35 -16.34 -0.59 -4.04
C ALA A 35 -17.31 -1.30 -4.99
N ALA A 36 -17.68 -2.52 -4.64
CA ALA A 36 -18.62 -3.35 -5.40
C ALA A 36 -19.97 -2.65 -5.65
N ASN A 37 -20.41 -1.81 -4.70
CA ASN A 37 -21.70 -1.11 -4.74
C ASN A 37 -21.57 0.39 -5.04
N CYS A 38 -20.42 0.85 -5.55
CA CYS A 38 -20.26 2.27 -5.86
C CYS A 38 -21.24 2.67 -6.99
N PRO A 39 -22.17 3.60 -6.77
CA PRO A 39 -23.18 3.97 -7.78
C PRO A 39 -22.56 4.69 -8.99
N LYS A 40 -21.33 5.18 -8.84
CA LYS A 40 -20.53 5.84 -9.89
C LYS A 40 -19.45 4.92 -10.47
N ALA A 41 -19.51 3.62 -10.16
CA ALA A 41 -18.56 2.63 -10.64
C ALA A 41 -18.53 2.59 -12.17
N ASN A 42 -17.41 3.03 -12.74
CA ASN A 42 -17.15 2.90 -14.16
C ASN A 42 -15.65 2.66 -14.36
N PRO A 43 -15.26 1.50 -14.93
CA PRO A 43 -13.86 1.12 -15.10
C PRO A 43 -12.98 2.08 -15.91
N ASN A 44 -13.59 3.05 -16.61
CA ASN A 44 -12.89 4.05 -17.40
C ASN A 44 -12.79 5.42 -16.72
N THR A 45 -13.49 5.62 -15.60
CA THR A 45 -13.54 6.93 -14.91
C THR A 45 -13.21 6.85 -13.44
N CYS A 46 -13.14 5.65 -12.87
CA CYS A 46 -12.66 5.46 -11.50
C CYS A 46 -11.23 5.99 -11.39
N SER A 47 -10.93 6.68 -10.30
CA SER A 47 -9.65 7.30 -10.06
C SER A 47 -9.38 7.36 -8.57
N ARG A 48 -8.10 7.26 -8.20
CA ARG A 48 -7.62 7.47 -6.83
C ARG A 48 -7.93 8.87 -6.27
N TYR A 49 -8.24 9.82 -7.16
CA TYR A 49 -8.65 11.18 -6.82
C TYR A 49 -10.17 11.40 -6.91
N CYS A 50 -10.96 10.34 -7.06
CA CYS A 50 -12.42 10.47 -7.01
C CYS A 50 -12.83 10.96 -5.60
N PRO A 51 -13.64 12.03 -5.50
CA PRO A 51 -14.00 12.63 -4.20
C PRO A 51 -14.82 11.68 -3.34
N ASP A 52 -15.50 10.70 -3.94
CA ASP A 52 -16.33 9.73 -3.23
C ASP A 52 -15.52 8.52 -2.69
N VAL A 53 -14.21 8.42 -2.97
CA VAL A 53 -13.39 7.28 -2.50
C VAL A 53 -13.46 7.13 -0.99
N GLY A 54 -13.45 8.25 -0.27
CA GLY A 54 -13.49 8.26 1.20
C GLY A 54 -14.71 7.56 1.77
N GLU A 55 -15.87 7.83 1.17
CA GLU A 55 -17.15 7.24 1.55
C GLU A 55 -17.29 5.81 1.01
N MET A 56 -16.90 5.56 -0.24
CA MET A 56 -17.14 4.27 -0.88
C MET A 56 -16.25 3.15 -0.32
N LEU A 57 -15.04 3.47 0.15
CA LEU A 57 -14.11 2.47 0.70
C LEU A 57 -14.25 2.27 2.21
N SER A 58 -14.97 3.15 2.91
CA SER A 58 -15.19 2.96 4.34
C SER A 58 -16.32 1.96 4.58
N SER A 59 -16.15 1.09 5.57
CA SER A 59 -17.23 0.22 6.07
C SER A 59 -18.26 0.98 6.91
N ASP A 60 -17.88 2.17 7.43
CA ASP A 60 -18.75 3.07 8.18
C ASP A 60 -18.47 4.52 7.72
N PRO A 61 -18.95 4.90 6.53
CA PRO A 61 -18.66 6.21 5.95
C PRO A 61 -19.31 7.38 6.69
N GLU A 62 -20.34 7.13 7.48
CA GLU A 62 -21.02 8.18 8.26
C GLU A 62 -20.18 8.62 9.45
N ASN A 63 -19.54 7.68 10.16
CA ASN A 63 -18.76 7.99 11.35
C ASN A 63 -17.25 8.04 11.09
N TYR A 64 -16.76 7.26 10.13
CA TYR A 64 -15.33 7.06 9.85
C TYR A 64 -15.04 7.07 8.34
N PRO A 65 -15.35 8.15 7.60
CA PRO A 65 -14.95 8.26 6.20
C PRO A 65 -13.42 8.26 6.10
N ILE A 66 -12.88 7.64 5.05
CA ILE A 66 -11.43 7.69 4.81
C ILE A 66 -11.04 9.12 4.45
N GLU A 67 -10.00 9.62 5.12
CA GLU A 67 -9.59 11.01 5.02
C GLU A 67 -9.00 11.34 3.64
N PRO A 68 -9.29 12.51 3.06
CA PRO A 68 -8.98 12.79 1.66
C PRO A 68 -7.50 12.69 1.29
N LYS A 69 -6.58 12.99 2.21
CA LYS A 69 -5.16 12.99 1.89
C LYS A 69 -4.53 11.60 1.97
N ILE A 70 -5.17 10.63 2.62
CA ILE A 70 -4.74 9.21 2.62
C ILE A 70 -5.51 8.35 1.61
N ALA A 71 -6.73 8.77 1.24
CA ALA A 71 -7.61 8.06 0.32
C ALA A 71 -6.95 7.57 -0.98
N PRO A 72 -6.07 8.34 -1.66
CA PRO A 72 -5.41 7.86 -2.88
C PRO A 72 -4.58 6.61 -2.66
N LEU A 73 -3.86 6.51 -1.54
CA LEU A 73 -3.03 5.35 -1.23
C LEU A 73 -3.88 4.14 -0.85
N VAL A 74 -4.97 4.36 -0.09
CA VAL A 74 -5.93 3.30 0.24
C VAL A 74 -6.56 2.72 -1.03
N PHE A 75 -6.99 3.58 -1.95
CA PHE A 75 -7.54 3.18 -3.25
C PHE A 75 -6.54 2.34 -4.03
N GLU A 76 -5.29 2.80 -4.15
CA GLU A 76 -4.28 2.08 -4.91
C GLU A 76 -3.96 0.71 -4.30
N LEU A 77 -3.81 0.61 -2.98
CA LEU A 77 -3.62 -0.69 -2.33
C LEU A 77 -4.80 -1.63 -2.58
N LYS A 78 -6.04 -1.15 -2.43
CA LYS A 78 -7.25 -1.95 -2.69
C LYS A 78 -7.32 -2.42 -4.15
N SER A 79 -6.85 -1.60 -5.09
CA SER A 79 -6.90 -1.91 -6.53
C SER A 79 -6.08 -3.13 -6.93
N TYR A 80 -5.09 -3.55 -6.13
CA TYR A 80 -4.33 -4.77 -6.44
C TYR A 80 -5.08 -6.06 -6.12
N SER A 81 -6.21 -6.00 -5.39
CA SER A 81 -6.99 -7.16 -4.91
C SER A 81 -6.26 -8.15 -3.99
N VAL A 82 -4.93 -8.04 -3.86
CA VAL A 82 -4.09 -8.86 -2.96
C VAL A 82 -3.75 -8.18 -1.64
N PHE A 83 -4.12 -6.90 -1.51
CA PHE A 83 -4.07 -6.15 -0.26
C PHE A 83 -5.51 -5.81 0.14
N ASP A 84 -5.82 -6.00 1.42
CA ASP A 84 -7.10 -5.60 1.99
C ASP A 84 -6.91 -4.52 3.06
N PRO A 85 -6.95 -3.22 2.68
CA PRO A 85 -6.88 -2.13 3.63
C PRO A 85 -8.00 -2.20 4.67
N CYS A 86 -7.64 -2.09 5.94
CA CYS A 86 -8.57 -2.22 7.06
C CYS A 86 -8.61 -0.99 7.97
N TRP A 87 -7.57 -0.17 7.97
CA TRP A 87 -7.55 1.10 8.70
C TRP A 87 -6.63 2.10 8.00
N SER A 88 -6.85 3.40 8.21
CA SER A 88 -5.99 4.43 7.65
C SER A 88 -6.01 5.69 8.52
N CYS A 89 -4.99 6.53 8.35
CA CYS A 89 -4.93 7.87 8.93
C CYS A 89 -4.15 8.77 7.97
N GLU A 90 -4.58 10.00 7.76
CA GLU A 90 -3.84 10.97 6.93
C GLU A 90 -2.72 11.71 7.68
N GLY A 91 -2.58 11.42 8.96
CA GLY A 91 -1.68 12.10 9.86
C GLY A 91 -2.23 13.45 10.31
N HIS A 92 -1.83 13.86 11.51
CA HIS A 92 -2.32 15.08 12.13
C HIS A 92 -1.19 15.77 12.87
N ALA A 93 -1.26 17.10 12.95
CA ALA A 93 -0.39 17.91 13.76
C ALA A 93 -1.15 18.45 14.98
N HIS A 94 -0.43 18.66 16.07
CA HIS A 94 -0.90 19.47 17.20
C HIS A 94 -1.05 20.93 16.77
N THR A 95 -1.71 21.73 17.62
CA THR A 95 -1.93 23.17 17.38
C THR A 95 -0.64 23.99 17.28
N ASN A 96 0.47 23.48 17.81
CA ASN A 96 1.81 24.06 17.70
C ASN A 96 2.56 23.65 16.41
N GLY A 97 1.91 22.91 15.51
CA GLY A 97 2.51 22.41 14.27
C GLY A 97 3.37 21.14 14.44
N GLN A 98 3.53 20.63 15.66
CA GLN A 98 4.26 19.39 15.90
C GLN A 98 3.44 18.19 15.42
N LEU A 99 4.09 17.26 14.74
CA LEU A 99 3.49 16.01 14.27
C LEU A 99 2.92 15.20 15.45
N TRP A 100 1.62 14.89 15.41
CA TRP A 100 0.91 14.09 16.41
C TRP A 100 0.71 12.65 15.93
N LYS A 101 0.19 12.49 14.71
CA LYS A 101 -0.07 11.20 14.07
C LYS A 101 0.60 11.18 12.70
N LEU A 102 1.17 10.04 12.33
CA LEU A 102 1.75 9.81 11.00
C LEU A 102 0.67 9.36 10.02
N PRO A 103 0.76 9.75 8.74
CA PRO A 103 -0.04 9.11 7.71
C PRO A 103 0.35 7.64 7.57
N ARG A 104 -0.65 6.77 7.40
CA ARG A 104 -0.43 5.32 7.40
C ARG A 104 -1.66 4.58 6.89
N VAL A 105 -1.42 3.40 6.31
CA VAL A 105 -2.47 2.47 5.87
C VAL A 105 -2.17 1.09 6.40
N TRP A 106 -3.11 0.51 7.13
CA TRP A 106 -3.08 -0.87 7.60
C TRP A 106 -3.84 -1.75 6.64
N PHE A 107 -3.32 -2.95 6.41
CA PHE A 107 -3.91 -3.90 5.48
C PHE A 107 -3.54 -5.34 5.81
N TYR A 108 -4.34 -6.27 5.30
CA TYR A 108 -4.06 -7.70 5.30
C TYR A 108 -3.51 -8.16 3.95
N THR A 109 -2.69 -9.23 3.97
CA THR A 109 -2.30 -9.99 2.79
C THR A 109 -1.76 -11.36 3.21
N ASP A 110 -2.00 -12.37 2.37
CA ASP A 110 -1.55 -13.74 2.62
C ASP A 110 -0.14 -14.02 2.06
N SER A 111 0.46 -13.07 1.32
CA SER A 111 1.74 -13.26 0.65
C SER A 111 2.84 -12.34 1.16
N LEU A 112 3.89 -12.96 1.73
CA LEU A 112 5.13 -12.26 2.07
C LEU A 112 5.89 -11.75 0.84
N ILE A 113 5.65 -12.31 -0.35
CA ILE A 113 6.22 -11.78 -1.59
C ILE A 113 5.59 -10.43 -1.91
N HIS A 114 4.28 -10.27 -1.74
CA HIS A 114 3.62 -8.98 -1.98
C HIS A 114 4.15 -7.90 -1.03
N ILE A 115 4.33 -8.24 0.26
CA ILE A 115 4.97 -7.37 1.25
C ILE A 115 6.39 -6.98 0.84
N ARG A 116 7.20 -7.96 0.42
CA ARG A 116 8.57 -7.70 -0.04
C ARG A 116 8.59 -6.76 -1.24
N ILE A 117 7.75 -6.98 -2.24
CA ILE A 117 7.72 -6.15 -3.45
C ILE A 117 7.28 -4.73 -3.10
N LEU A 118 6.24 -4.59 -2.28
CA LEU A 118 5.78 -3.28 -1.80
C LEU A 118 6.89 -2.52 -1.07
N GLY A 119 7.59 -3.18 -0.14
CA GLY A 119 8.75 -2.62 0.55
C GLY A 119 9.87 -2.20 -0.41
N GLU A 120 10.24 -3.07 -1.36
CA GLU A 120 11.24 -2.74 -2.38
C GLU A 120 10.82 -1.56 -3.28
N CYS A 121 9.52 -1.38 -3.54
CA CYS A 121 9.01 -0.23 -4.29
C CYS A 121 9.11 1.08 -3.49
N LEU A 122 8.77 1.06 -2.20
CA LEU A 122 8.90 2.22 -1.32
C LEU A 122 10.35 2.66 -1.18
N GLU A 123 11.27 1.71 -0.99
CA GLU A 123 12.71 1.98 -0.97
C GLU A 123 13.22 2.55 -2.30
N ASP A 124 12.70 2.07 -3.44
CA ASP A 124 13.05 2.61 -4.75
C ASP A 124 12.59 4.06 -4.94
N LEU A 125 11.43 4.44 -4.41
CA LEU A 125 10.94 5.81 -4.47
C LEU A 125 11.87 6.74 -3.66
N PHE A 126 12.25 6.30 -2.46
CA PHE A 126 13.13 7.07 -1.59
C PHE A 126 14.54 7.23 -2.18
N HIS A 127 15.18 6.14 -2.62
CA HIS A 127 16.54 6.19 -3.18
C HIS A 127 16.67 6.95 -4.52
N ARG A 128 15.53 7.25 -5.16
CA ARG A 128 15.47 8.04 -6.39
C ARG A 128 15.05 9.49 -6.15
N ASP A 129 14.96 9.90 -4.88
CA ASP A 129 14.51 11.23 -4.46
C ASP A 129 13.11 11.59 -5.02
N ILE A 130 12.24 10.59 -5.18
CA ILE A 130 10.86 10.78 -5.66
C ILE A 130 9.93 11.16 -4.49
N ILE A 131 10.24 10.65 -3.29
CA ILE A 131 9.57 10.99 -2.02
C ILE A 131 10.60 11.52 -1.04
N ASN A 132 10.14 12.31 -0.07
CA ASN A 132 11.00 13.07 0.84
C ASN A 132 11.36 12.29 2.11
N ALA A 133 10.38 11.58 2.67
CA ALA A 133 10.58 10.67 3.79
C ALA A 133 10.84 9.26 3.29
N ARG A 134 11.58 8.47 4.08
CA ARG A 134 11.65 7.04 3.89
C ARG A 134 10.37 6.40 4.39
N TRP A 135 9.77 5.51 3.60
CA TRP A 135 8.58 4.75 3.96
C TRP A 135 8.91 3.27 4.07
N ARG A 136 8.18 2.54 4.91
CA ARG A 136 8.38 1.11 5.15
C ARG A 136 7.06 0.37 5.26
N VAL A 137 7.15 -0.96 5.11
CA VAL A 137 6.08 -1.88 5.52
C VAL A 137 6.49 -2.51 6.84
N VAL A 138 5.65 -2.41 7.86
CA VAL A 138 5.87 -3.04 9.18
C VAL A 138 4.80 -4.06 9.48
N LEU A 139 5.18 -5.10 10.23
CA LEU A 139 4.26 -6.00 10.89
C LEU A 139 3.65 -5.29 12.09
N THR A 140 2.33 -5.35 12.24
CA THR A 140 1.59 -4.75 13.35
C THR A 140 0.44 -5.67 13.76
N PHE A 141 -0.17 -5.39 14.90
CA PHE A 141 -1.42 -5.99 15.34
C PHE A 141 -2.51 -4.90 15.31
N SER A 142 -3.71 -5.23 14.87
CA SER A 142 -4.85 -4.30 14.95
C SER A 142 -5.49 -4.35 16.33
N ASP A 143 -5.75 -5.56 16.86
CA ASP A 143 -6.47 -5.79 18.12
C ASP A 143 -6.05 -7.12 18.77
N ASP A 144 -6.28 -7.26 20.08
CA ASP A 144 -5.94 -8.46 20.86
C ASP A 144 -6.77 -9.71 20.48
N ASP A 145 -7.91 -9.53 19.82
CA ASP A 145 -8.83 -10.58 19.41
C ASP A 145 -8.74 -10.94 17.92
N ASN A 146 -7.89 -10.25 17.15
CA ASN A 146 -7.65 -10.57 15.75
C ASN A 146 -6.43 -11.49 15.60
N ALA A 147 -6.66 -12.73 15.15
CA ALA A 147 -5.60 -13.69 14.92
C ALA A 147 -4.80 -13.43 13.62
N ASP A 148 -5.32 -12.58 12.74
CA ASP A 148 -4.70 -12.32 11.45
C ASP A 148 -3.49 -11.40 11.56
N THR A 149 -2.57 -11.58 10.61
CA THR A 149 -1.37 -10.76 10.51
C THR A 149 -1.67 -9.46 9.80
N THR A 150 -1.60 -8.34 10.51
CA THR A 150 -1.77 -7.00 9.93
C THR A 150 -0.41 -6.42 9.53
N PHE A 151 -0.37 -5.74 8.38
CA PHE A 151 0.77 -4.93 7.96
C PHE A 151 0.39 -3.46 7.90
N CYS A 152 1.38 -2.58 8.01
CA CYS A 152 1.19 -1.14 7.91
C CYS A 152 2.25 -0.51 7.02
N VAL A 153 1.82 0.33 6.06
CA VAL A 153 2.69 1.25 5.33
C VAL A 153 2.73 2.57 6.10
N GLU A 154 3.92 2.98 6.54
CA GLU A 154 4.14 4.20 7.33
C GLU A 154 5.49 4.86 7.02
N PRO A 155 5.63 6.17 7.26
CA PRO A 155 6.93 6.84 7.18
C PRO A 155 7.80 6.47 8.37
N ILE A 156 9.11 6.44 8.15
CA ILE A 156 10.12 6.32 9.21
C ILE A 156 10.37 7.70 9.80
N THR A 157 10.22 7.82 11.11
CA THR A 157 10.60 9.01 11.86
C THR A 157 12.05 8.86 12.32
N ASP A 158 12.98 9.35 11.52
CA ASP A 158 14.38 9.52 11.92
C ASP A 158 14.56 10.83 12.70
N ASP A 159 15.81 11.18 13.05
CA ASP A 159 16.17 12.39 13.81
C ASP A 159 15.77 13.71 13.11
N ASN A 160 15.39 13.67 11.84
CA ASN A 160 14.89 14.80 11.06
C ASN A 160 13.45 14.55 10.57
N PRO A 161 12.45 14.68 11.45
CA PRO A 161 11.06 14.41 11.09
C PRO A 161 10.58 15.39 10.03
N GLN A 162 9.99 14.86 8.96
CA GLN A 162 9.39 15.69 7.91
C GLN A 162 8.09 16.36 8.40
N PRO A 163 7.78 17.59 7.95
CA PRO A 163 6.48 18.21 8.19
C PRO A 163 5.33 17.35 7.67
N LEU A 164 4.16 17.45 8.30
CA LEU A 164 2.99 16.65 7.93
C LEU A 164 2.61 16.84 6.46
N GLU A 165 2.70 18.07 5.95
CA GLU A 165 2.37 18.41 4.56
C GLU A 165 3.25 17.65 3.57
N ILE A 166 4.54 17.49 3.91
CA ILE A 166 5.50 16.73 3.10
C ILE A 166 5.14 15.24 3.12
N LEU A 167 4.80 14.68 4.28
CA LEU A 167 4.38 13.29 4.39
C LEU A 167 3.08 13.03 3.61
N GLN A 168 2.13 13.96 3.62
CA GLN A 168 0.89 13.89 2.85
C GLN A 168 1.14 14.02 1.34
N GLN A 169 2.14 14.80 0.93
CA GLN A 169 2.59 14.86 -0.46
C GLN A 169 3.26 13.56 -0.92
N ASP A 170 4.05 12.93 -0.04
CA ASP A 170 4.63 11.61 -0.29
C ASP A 170 3.53 10.56 -0.49
N VAL A 171 2.45 10.58 0.32
CA VAL A 171 1.30 9.68 0.14
C VAL A 171 0.72 9.76 -1.28
N ALA A 172 0.46 10.97 -1.79
CA ALA A 172 -0.05 11.17 -3.14
C ALA A 172 0.93 10.64 -4.20
N THR A 173 2.23 10.88 -4.00
CA THR A 173 3.30 10.45 -4.91
C THR A 173 3.46 8.93 -4.92
N ILE A 174 3.43 8.29 -3.74
CA ILE A 174 3.45 6.82 -3.60
C ILE A 174 2.26 6.26 -4.35
N ALA A 175 1.06 6.76 -4.10
CA ALA A 175 -0.15 6.31 -4.80
C ALA A 175 0.05 6.41 -6.33
N GLU A 176 0.53 7.54 -6.86
CA GLU A 176 0.79 7.74 -8.30
C GLU A 176 1.79 6.73 -8.89
N ARG A 177 2.88 6.45 -8.18
CA ARG A 177 4.04 5.73 -8.71
C ARG A 177 4.04 4.23 -8.42
N LEU A 178 3.20 3.75 -7.51
CA LEU A 178 3.27 2.37 -7.05
C LEU A 178 3.00 1.37 -8.17
N THR A 179 1.92 1.54 -8.95
CA THR A 179 1.51 0.60 -10.00
C THR A 179 2.59 0.29 -11.05
N PRO A 180 3.22 1.29 -11.71
CA PRO A 180 4.28 1.00 -12.65
C PRO A 180 5.51 0.33 -11.99
N LEU A 181 5.84 0.67 -10.74
CA LEU A 181 6.95 0.06 -10.01
C LEU A 181 6.65 -1.40 -9.63
N MET A 182 5.48 -1.69 -9.08
CA MET A 182 5.03 -3.04 -8.72
C MET A 182 5.05 -3.95 -9.95
N LYS A 183 4.54 -3.46 -11.10
CA LYS A 183 4.56 -4.19 -12.37
C LYS A 183 5.98 -4.51 -12.85
N ALA A 184 6.88 -3.52 -12.80
CA ALA A 184 8.28 -3.71 -13.20
C ALA A 184 9.01 -4.70 -12.27
N ARG A 185 8.82 -4.58 -10.95
CA ARG A 185 9.42 -5.46 -9.94
C ARG A 185 8.93 -6.90 -10.07
N THR A 186 7.62 -7.08 -10.22
CA THR A 186 6.98 -8.38 -10.43
C THR A 186 7.52 -9.06 -11.69
N SER A 187 7.62 -8.32 -12.81
CA SER A 187 8.15 -8.86 -14.07
C SER A 187 9.61 -9.30 -13.93
N ARG A 188 10.43 -8.51 -13.24
CA ARG A 188 11.84 -8.84 -12.97
C ARG A 188 11.97 -10.11 -12.13
N LEU A 189 11.16 -10.27 -11.09
CA LEU A 189 11.20 -11.46 -10.23
C LEU A 189 10.74 -12.71 -10.98
N LYS A 190 9.70 -12.61 -11.81
CA LYS A 190 9.25 -13.73 -12.67
C LYS A 190 10.35 -14.20 -13.61
N GLY A 191 11.12 -13.29 -14.21
CA GLY A 191 12.23 -13.63 -15.10
C GLY A 191 13.44 -14.28 -14.40
N ALA A 192 13.51 -14.21 -13.08
CA ALA A 192 14.58 -14.80 -12.28
C ALA A 192 14.23 -16.18 -11.68
N LEU A 193 12.96 -16.61 -11.79
CA LEU A 193 12.45 -17.91 -11.33
C LEU A 193 12.42 -18.92 -12.47
#